data_AF-A0A2N5C9L6-F1
#
_entry.id   AF-A0A2N5C9L6-F1
#
_cell.length_a   1.000
_cell.length_b   1.000
_cell.length_c   1.000
_cell.angle_alpha   90.00
_cell.angle_beta   90.00
_cell.angle_gamma   90.00
#
_symmetry.space_group_name_H-M   'P 1'
#
loop_
_entity.id
_entity.type
_entity.pdbx_description
1 polymer ?
#
loop_
_entity_poly.entity_id
_entity_poly.type
_entity_poly.pdbx_seq_one_letter_code
_entity_poly.pdbx_strand_id
1 'polypeptide(L)'
;MNVVPIPAWNDERVLPPVTGRHPVSMERSPYRVSLIALVERFATSLHRRKLLQGLLAFRKGLHEAGIRRGFQWIDGSFSEDIESLEWRVPRDITRCDVP
;
A
#
# COMPACT_ATOMS: atom_id res chain seq x y z
N MET A 1 -7.91 -12.19 11.25
CA MET A 1 -6.83 -11.18 11.26
C MET A 1 -7.50 -9.82 11.25
N ASN A 2 -7.16 -8.92 12.18
CA ASN A 2 -7.81 -7.62 12.26
C ASN A 2 -7.24 -6.69 11.19
N VAL A 3 -7.97 -6.51 10.09
CA VAL A 3 -7.60 -5.61 9.00
C VAL A 3 -8.00 -4.20 9.41
N VAL A 4 -7.04 -3.29 9.47
CA VAL A 4 -7.30 -1.87 9.78
C VAL A 4 -7.52 -1.14 8.45
N PRO A 5 -8.49 -0.20 8.34
CA PRO A 5 -8.58 0.65 7.15
C PRO A 5 -7.29 1.46 6.97
N ILE A 6 -6.82 1.61 5.73
CA ILE A 6 -5.68 2.49 5.43
C ILE A 6 -6.12 3.93 5.68
N PRO A 7 -5.39 4.71 6.49
CA PRO A 7 -5.79 6.07 6.80
C PRO A 7 -5.78 7.00 5.58
N ALA A 8 -6.46 8.12 5.74
CA ALA A 8 -6.30 9.25 4.83
C ALA A 8 -4.84 9.72 4.79
N TRP A 9 -4.42 10.34 3.69
CA TRP A 9 -3.19 11.11 3.68
C TRP A 9 -3.32 12.29 4.65
N ASN A 10 -2.25 12.62 5.37
CA ASN A 10 -2.19 13.80 6.23
C ASN A 10 -2.01 15.08 5.40
N ASP A 11 -1.86 16.23 6.07
CA ASP A 11 -1.65 17.53 5.41
C ASP A 11 -0.36 17.57 4.59
N GLU A 12 0.64 16.77 4.96
CA GLU A 12 1.88 16.54 4.22
C GLU A 12 1.73 15.53 3.07
N ARG A 13 0.50 15.08 2.79
CA ARG A 13 0.16 14.20 1.66
C ARG A 13 0.82 12.81 1.70
N VAL A 14 1.23 12.39 2.89
CA VAL A 14 1.77 11.06 3.19
C VAL A 14 0.83 10.29 4.13
N LEU A 15 1.01 8.98 4.25
CA LEU A 15 0.29 8.23 5.27
C LEU A 15 0.81 8.65 6.66
N PRO A 16 -0.06 8.98 7.62
CA PRO A 16 0.39 9.30 8.97
C PRO A 16 1.17 8.12 9.56
N PRO A 17 2.22 8.35 10.37
CA PRO A 17 2.97 7.26 11.00
C PRO A 17 2.18 6.56 12.11
N VAL A 18 1.26 7.28 12.77
CA VAL A 18 0.39 6.77 13.84
C VAL A 18 -1.00 7.41 13.66
N THR A 19 -2.06 6.63 13.76
CA THR A 19 -3.47 7.10 13.68
C THR A 19 -4.24 6.93 14.98
N GLY A 20 -3.69 6.16 15.93
CA GLY A 20 -4.30 5.90 17.23
C GLY A 20 -3.84 6.84 18.35
N ARG A 21 -4.66 6.92 19.40
CA ARG A 21 -4.32 7.69 20.63
C ARG A 21 -3.22 7.05 21.47
N HIS A 22 -2.99 5.75 21.29
CA HIS A 22 -1.98 5.00 22.02
C HIS A 22 -0.73 4.79 21.15
N PRO A 23 0.44 5.32 21.55
CA PRO A 23 1.67 5.26 20.75
C PRO A 23 2.20 3.83 20.51
N VAL A 24 1.74 2.86 21.30
CA VAL A 24 2.10 1.43 21.19
C VAL A 24 1.05 0.57 20.46
N SER A 25 -0.02 1.18 19.93
CA SER A 25 -1.07 0.45 19.22
C SER A 25 -0.62 0.01 17.81
N MET A 26 -1.36 -0.93 17.22
CA MET A 26 -1.18 -1.38 15.83
C MET A 26 -1.73 -0.38 14.80
N GLU A 27 -2.32 0.73 15.25
CA GLU A 27 -2.80 1.83 14.42
C GLU A 27 -1.62 2.73 14.02
N ARG A 28 -0.61 2.13 13.40
CA ARG A 28 0.64 2.78 13.01
C ARG A 28 1.28 2.12 11.79
N SER A 29 2.16 2.86 11.12
CA SER A 29 2.99 2.32 10.05
C SER A 29 4.01 1.32 10.61
N PRO A 30 4.25 0.19 9.93
CA PRO A 30 3.54 -0.25 8.74
C PRO A 30 2.14 -0.80 9.00
N TYR A 31 1.18 -0.37 8.18
CA TYR A 31 -0.21 -0.80 8.28
C TYR A 31 -0.43 -2.20 7.70
N ARG A 32 -0.90 -3.14 8.53
CA ARG A 32 -1.28 -4.47 8.07
C ARG A 32 -2.69 -4.46 7.49
N VAL A 33 -2.79 -4.60 6.17
CA VAL A 33 -4.03 -4.36 5.42
C VAL A 33 -4.36 -5.52 4.50
N SER A 34 -5.60 -5.60 4.02
CA SER A 34 -6.02 -6.55 2.98
C SER A 34 -5.72 -5.98 1.58
N LEU A 35 -5.65 -6.85 0.58
CA LEU A 35 -5.55 -6.42 -0.83
C LEU A 35 -6.76 -5.59 -1.26
N ILE A 36 -7.94 -5.91 -0.73
CA ILE A 36 -9.18 -5.16 -1.02
C ILE A 36 -9.04 -3.73 -0.50
N ALA A 37 -8.66 -3.56 0.77
CA ALA A 37 -8.45 -2.24 1.36
C ALA A 37 -7.37 -1.43 0.62
N LEU A 38 -6.30 -2.09 0.14
CA LEU A 38 -5.26 -1.46 -0.67
C LEU A 38 -5.83 -0.90 -1.99
N VAL A 39 -6.64 -1.70 -2.70
CA VAL A 39 -7.26 -1.30 -3.96
C VAL A 39 -8.29 -0.19 -3.73
N GLU A 40 -9.16 -0.33 -2.74
CA GLU A 40 -10.18 0.68 -2.41
C GLU A 40 -9.54 2.02 -2.06
N ARG A 41 -8.42 2.03 -1.33
CA ARG A 41 -7.72 3.26 -0.95
C ARG A 41 -6.97 3.91 -2.11
N PHE A 42 -6.26 3.12 -2.94
CA PHE A 42 -5.27 3.65 -3.88
C PHE A 42 -5.64 3.55 -5.35
N ALA A 43 -6.77 2.94 -5.74
CA ALA A 43 -7.21 2.87 -7.14
C ALA A 43 -7.82 4.20 -7.67
N THR A 44 -7.30 5.34 -7.23
CA THR A 44 -7.83 6.69 -7.48
C THR A 44 -7.54 7.20 -8.89
N SER A 45 -6.47 6.74 -9.54
CA SER A 45 -6.10 7.12 -10.91
C SER A 45 -5.88 5.91 -11.82
N LEU A 46 -5.99 6.11 -13.14
CA LEU A 46 -5.73 5.05 -14.13
C LEU A 46 -4.30 4.50 -14.00
N HIS A 47 -3.32 5.35 -13.66
CA HIS A 47 -1.94 4.93 -13.50
C HIS A 47 -1.74 4.05 -12.25
N ARG A 48 -2.32 4.45 -11.10
CA ARG A 48 -2.31 3.62 -9.89
C ARG A 48 -3.01 2.28 -10.11
N ARG A 49 -4.12 2.25 -10.85
CA ARG A 49 -4.81 1.00 -11.23
C ARG A 49 -3.90 0.07 -12.04
N LYS A 50 -3.11 0.61 -12.99
CA LYS A 50 -2.13 -0.19 -13.75
C LYS A 50 -1.06 -0.80 -12.83
N LEU A 51 -0.53 -0.03 -11.88
CA LEU A 51 0.43 -0.55 -10.90
C LEU A 51 -0.18 -1.64 -10.01
N LEU A 52 -1.42 -1.45 -9.53
CA LEU A 52 -2.16 -2.45 -8.77
C LEU A 52 -2.43 -3.73 -9.58
N GLN A 53 -2.75 -3.61 -10.87
CA GLN A 53 -2.89 -4.75 -11.77
C GLN A 53 -1.58 -5.53 -11.88
N GLY A 54 -0.45 -4.83 -12.03
CA GLY A 54 0.88 -5.45 -12.02
C GLY A 54 1.18 -6.20 -10.73
N LEU A 55 0.89 -5.59 -9.56
CA LEU A 55 1.01 -6.24 -8.25
C LEU A 55 0.16 -7.52 -8.15
N LEU A 56 -1.11 -7.45 -8.57
CA LEU A 56 -2.02 -8.60 -8.52
C LEU A 56 -1.57 -9.72 -9.48
N ALA A 57 -1.09 -9.37 -10.67
CA ALA A 57 -0.54 -10.33 -11.62
C ALA A 57 0.72 -11.02 -11.08
N PHE A 58 1.62 -10.25 -10.45
CA PHE A 58 2.80 -10.80 -9.79
C PHE A 58 2.43 -11.78 -8.66
N ARG A 59 1.50 -11.38 -7.78
CA ARG A 59 1.01 -12.24 -6.69
C ARG A 59 0.31 -13.50 -7.21
N LYS A 60 -0.42 -13.41 -8.32
CA LYS A 60 -0.98 -14.58 -9.01
C LYS A 60 0.12 -15.53 -9.44
N GLY A 61 1.17 -15.03 -10.09
CA GLY A 61 2.33 -15.84 -10.48
C GLY A 61 3.02 -16.53 -9.30
N LEU A 62 3.18 -15.84 -8.16
CA LEU A 62 3.71 -16.46 -6.93
C LEU A 62 2.81 -17.60 -6.42
N HIS A 63 1.49 -17.39 -6.41
CA HIS A 63 0.53 -18.42 -6.00
C HIS A 63 0.57 -19.65 -6.90
N GLU A 64 0.71 -19.44 -8.21
CA GLU A 64 0.86 -20.50 -9.23
C GLU A 64 2.18 -21.26 -9.05
N ALA A 65 3.26 -20.56 -8.67
CA ALA A 65 4.55 -21.16 -8.31
C ALA A 65 4.56 -21.85 -6.93
N GLY A 66 3.43 -21.93 -6.23
CA GLY A 66 3.30 -22.59 -4.93
C GLY A 66 3.57 -21.69 -3.71
N ILE A 67 3.97 -20.44 -3.92
CA ILE A 67 4.19 -19.45 -2.85
C ILE A 67 2.85 -18.79 -2.50
N ARG A 68 2.11 -19.43 -1.57
CA ARG A 68 0.76 -19.02 -1.18
C ARG A 68 0.68 -18.32 0.18
N ARG A 69 1.81 -18.24 0.89
CA ARG A 69 1.90 -17.61 2.23
C ARG A 69 3.06 -16.63 2.24
N GLY A 70 2.76 -15.43 2.70
CA GLY A 70 3.72 -14.33 2.78
C GLY A 70 2.98 -13.00 2.89
N PHE A 71 3.75 -11.94 3.10
CA PHE A 71 3.29 -10.56 3.04
C PHE A 71 4.20 -9.79 2.08
N GLN A 72 3.77 -8.60 1.68
CA GLN A 72 4.53 -7.77 0.73
C GLN A 72 4.50 -6.33 1.20
N TRP A 73 5.67 -5.70 1.21
CA TRP A 73 5.81 -4.29 1.53
C TRP A 73 5.36 -3.44 0.35
N ILE A 74 4.50 -2.47 0.64
CA ILE A 74 4.07 -1.42 -0.28
C ILE A 74 4.60 -0.11 0.29
N ASP A 75 5.39 0.62 -0.48
CA ASP A 75 6.08 1.82 -0.02
C ASP A 75 6.38 2.78 -1.19
N GLY A 76 7.01 3.91 -0.88
CA GLY A 76 7.45 4.92 -1.81
C GLY A 76 6.29 5.72 -2.39
N SER A 77 6.53 6.33 -3.56
CA SER A 77 5.60 7.28 -4.17
C SER A 77 4.19 6.75 -4.45
N PHE A 78 3.98 5.43 -4.46
CA PHE A 78 2.63 4.86 -4.55
C PHE A 78 1.80 5.06 -3.28
N SER A 79 2.44 5.02 -2.11
CA SER A 79 1.77 5.22 -0.82
C SER A 79 1.46 6.69 -0.49
N GLU A 80 2.04 7.62 -1.25
CA GLU A 80 1.93 9.08 -1.09
C GLU A 80 0.94 9.68 -2.10
N ASP A 81 0.41 10.87 -1.84
CA ASP A 81 -0.39 11.67 -2.81
C ASP A 81 0.53 12.49 -3.73
N ILE A 82 1.43 11.78 -4.40
CA ILE A 82 2.49 12.37 -5.23
C ILE A 82 1.94 13.12 -6.47
N GLU A 83 0.74 12.72 -6.90
CA GLU A 83 0.01 13.34 -8.01
C GLU A 83 -0.42 14.77 -7.64
N SER A 84 -0.76 15.01 -6.37
CA SER A 84 -1.09 16.35 -5.85
C SER A 84 0.14 17.13 -5.41
N LEU A 85 1.15 16.46 -4.84
CA LEU A 85 2.37 17.11 -4.34
C LEU A 85 3.32 17.57 -5.45
N GLU A 86 3.61 16.68 -6.39
CA GLU A 86 4.69 16.86 -7.38
C GLU A 86 4.17 16.89 -8.82
N TRP A 87 2.84 16.85 -9.03
CA TRP A 87 2.21 16.84 -10.35
C TRP A 87 2.72 15.74 -11.27
N ARG A 88 3.12 14.60 -10.69
CA ARG A 88 3.59 13.43 -11.42
C ARG A 88 2.90 12.16 -10.96
N VAL A 89 2.97 11.14 -11.80
CA VAL A 89 2.47 9.81 -11.45
C VAL A 89 3.43 9.06 -10.50
N PRO A 90 2.92 8.13 -9.68
CA PRO A 90 3.76 7.25 -8.87
C PRO A 90 4.61 6.33 -9.77
N ARG A 91 5.86 6.09 -9.35
CA ARG A 91 6.83 5.34 -10.16
C ARG A 91 6.66 3.83 -10.03
N ASP A 92 6.58 3.32 -8.80
CA ASP A 92 6.50 1.89 -8.50
C ASP A 92 5.71 1.67 -7.20
N ILE A 93 5.25 0.43 -6.99
CA ILE A 93 4.37 -0.02 -5.91
C ILE A 93 5.07 -0.90 -4.86
N THR A 94 6.21 -1.55 -5.16
CA THR A 94 6.81 -2.53 -4.24
C THR A 94 8.32 -2.44 -4.12
N ARG A 95 8.84 -2.54 -2.89
CA ARG A 95 10.21 -2.98 -2.61
C ARG A 95 10.15 -4.41 -2.06
N CYS A 96 10.81 -5.36 -2.71
CA CYS A 96 10.93 -6.73 -2.20
C CYS A 96 12.13 -6.80 -1.25
N ASP A 97 11.89 -6.67 0.05
CA ASP A 97 12.84 -7.15 1.05
C ASP A 97 12.44 -8.58 1.42
N VAL A 98 13.30 -9.54 1.05
CA VAL A 98 13.24 -10.92 1.55
C VAL A 98 13.67 -10.91 3.03
N PRO A 99 12.99 -11.67 3.90
CA PRO A 99 13.33 -11.74 5.32
C PRO A 99 14.71 -12.33 5.57
#